data_AF-A0A9E2MX56-F1
#
_entry.id   AF-A0A9E2MX56-F1
#
_cell.length_a   1.000
_cell.length_b   1.000
_cell.length_c   1.000
_cell.angle_alpha   90.00
_cell.angle_beta   90.00
_cell.angle_gamma   90.00
#
_symmetry.space_group_name_H-M   'P 1'
#
loop_
_entity.id
_entity.type
_entity.pdbx_description
1 polymer ?
#
loop_
_entity_poly.entity_id
_entity_poly.type
_entity_poly.pdbx_seq_one_letter_code
_entity_poly.pdbx_strand_id
1 'polypeptide(L)'
;DRDLRQVVDRGVALARIFNIREGFSEKDDLLPKRFADSPNDGPLKGLDPERLEEGRKTYYRLMGWDEAGVPTLSKLAELEIEWAAKHLYRDVV
;
A
#
# COMPACT_ATOMS: atom_id res chain seq x y z
N ASP A 1 15.33 -18.43 -3.93
CA ASP A 1 14.90 -17.07 -4.33
C ASP A 1 13.42 -16.82 -4.05
N ARG A 2 12.52 -17.69 -4.55
CA ARG A 2 11.06 -17.55 -4.38
C ARG A 2 10.59 -17.49 -2.92
N ASP A 3 11.12 -18.38 -2.07
CA ASP A 3 10.68 -18.48 -0.68
C ASP A 3 11.01 -17.20 0.12
N LEU A 4 12.18 -16.59 -0.12
CA LEU A 4 12.56 -15.33 0.53
C LEU A 4 11.65 -14.17 0.10
N ARG A 5 11.27 -14.12 -1.18
CA ARG A 5 10.34 -13.10 -1.67
C ARG A 5 8.97 -13.21 -1.01
N GLN A 6 8.44 -14.43 -0.86
CA GLN A 6 7.18 -14.65 -0.16
C GLN A 6 7.25 -14.26 1.33
N VAL A 7 8.37 -14.53 2.00
CA VAL A 7 8.56 -14.11 3.39
C VAL A 7 8.55 -12.58 3.52
N VAL A 8 9.24 -11.87 2.63
CA VAL A 8 9.24 -10.40 2.60
C VAL A 8 7.84 -9.86 2.32
N ASP A 9 7.16 -10.40 1.31
CA ASP A 9 5.80 -9.97 0.93
C ASP A 9 4.79 -10.17 2.07
N ARG A 10 4.87 -11.31 2.77
CA ARG A 10 4.10 -11.56 4.01
C ARG A 10 4.37 -10.50 5.08
N GLY A 11 5.64 -10.15 5.29
CA GLY A 11 6.02 -9.09 6.23
C GLY A 11 5.42 -7.73 5.85
N VAL A 12 5.50 -7.35 4.57
CA VAL A 12 4.94 -6.09 4.05
C VAL A 12 3.41 -6.08 4.19
N ALA A 13 2.72 -7.16 3.84
CA ALA A 13 1.27 -7.28 3.99
C ALA A 13 0.83 -7.18 5.45
N LEU A 14 1.52 -7.86 6.38
CA LEU A 14 1.21 -7.80 7.81
C LEU A 14 1.44 -6.40 8.40
N ALA A 15 2.51 -5.71 7.99
CA ALA A 15 2.74 -4.31 8.38
C ALA A 15 1.63 -3.39 7.86
N ARG A 16 1.18 -3.59 6.61
CA ARG A 16 0.05 -2.83 6.05
C ARG A 16 -1.25 -3.08 6.82
N ILE A 17 -1.57 -4.34 7.13
CA ILE A 17 -2.76 -4.72 7.90
C ILE A 17 -2.72 -4.09 9.30
N PHE A 18 -1.56 -4.08 9.95
CA PHE A 18 -1.39 -3.39 11.22
C PHE A 18 -1.70 -1.90 11.09
N ASN A 19 -1.12 -1.21 10.11
CA ASN A 19 -1.37 0.22 9.90
C ASN A 19 -2.86 0.51 9.66
N ILE A 20 -3.54 -0.30 8.82
CA ILE A 20 -4.98 -0.17 8.56
C ILE A 20 -5.79 -0.35 9.85
N ARG A 21 -5.45 -1.36 10.66
CA ARG A 21 -6.11 -1.61 11.95
C ARG A 21 -5.99 -0.41 12.90
N GLU A 22 -4.87 0.30 12.85
CA GLU A 22 -4.61 1.50 13.66
C GLU A 22 -5.19 2.80 13.02
N GLY A 23 -5.91 2.69 11.91
CA GLY A 23 -6.64 3.80 11.28
C GLY A 23 -5.91 4.49 10.12
N PHE A 24 -4.76 3.98 9.68
CA PHE A 24 -4.12 4.48 8.46
C PHE A 24 -4.88 4.02 7.21
N SER A 25 -4.88 4.87 6.19
CA SER A 25 -5.59 4.68 4.95
C SER A 25 -4.77 5.12 3.75
N GLU A 26 -5.31 4.96 2.54
CA GLU A 26 -4.74 5.49 1.30
C GLU A 26 -4.53 7.02 1.33
N LYS A 27 -5.22 7.73 2.24
CA LYS A 27 -5.07 9.17 2.45
C LYS A 27 -3.79 9.53 3.18
N ASP A 28 -3.19 8.59 3.90
CA ASP A 28 -1.94 8.78 4.64
C ASP A 28 -0.72 8.42 3.78
N ASP A 29 -0.94 7.73 2.66
CA ASP A 29 0.09 7.32 1.70
C ASP A 29 0.41 8.48 0.71
N LEU A 30 0.77 9.63 1.27
CA LEU A 30 1.07 10.86 0.55
C LEU A 30 2.50 11.36 0.85
N LEU A 31 3.13 11.93 -0.17
CA LEU A 31 4.37 12.66 0.02
C LEU A 31 4.09 14.08 0.56
N PRO A 32 5.02 14.66 1.34
CA PRO A 32 4.93 16.06 1.74
C PRO A 32 4.75 17.00 0.54
N LYS A 33 3.94 18.05 0.69
CA LYS A 33 3.61 19.01 -0.38
C LYS A 33 4.86 19.61 -1.07
N ARG A 34 5.97 19.77 -0.34
CA ARG A 34 7.25 20.24 -0.84
C ARG A 34 7.78 19.46 -2.06
N PHE A 35 7.40 18.18 -2.21
CA PHE A 35 7.79 17.39 -3.38
C PHE A 35 7.11 17.86 -4.67
N ALA A 36 5.88 18.37 -4.58
CA ALA A 36 5.17 18.98 -5.71
C ALA A 36 5.59 20.45 -5.91
N ASP A 37 5.87 21.17 -4.83
CA ASP A 37 6.22 22.61 -4.85
C ASP A 37 7.72 22.89 -5.16
N SER A 38 8.51 21.87 -5.52
CA SER A 38 9.93 22.04 -5.87
C SER A 38 10.11 22.97 -7.09
N PRO A 39 11.23 23.71 -7.22
CA PRO A 39 11.42 24.67 -8.32
C PRO A 39 11.08 24.07 -9.68
N ASN A 40 10.27 24.81 -10.44
CA ASN A 40 9.61 24.31 -11.65
C ASN A 40 10.55 24.24 -12.89
N ASP A 41 11.81 24.57 -12.71
CA ASP A 41 12.85 24.70 -13.72
C ASP A 41 13.92 23.60 -13.61
N GLY A 42 14.30 23.07 -14.78
CA GLY A 42 15.34 22.05 -14.90
C GLY A 42 14.88 20.62 -14.60
N PRO A 43 15.83 19.66 -14.53
CA PRO A 43 15.55 18.23 -14.38
C PRO A 43 14.98 17.83 -13.00
N LEU A 44 14.94 18.76 -12.04
CA LEU A 44 14.42 18.55 -10.68
C LEU A 44 13.03 19.17 -10.48
N LYS A 45 12.28 19.37 -11.58
CA LYS A 45 10.90 19.84 -11.56
C LYS A 45 10.07 19.01 -10.57
N GLY A 46 9.22 19.70 -9.80
CA GLY A 46 8.34 19.08 -8.80
C GLY A 46 7.53 17.90 -9.33
N LEU A 47 7.20 16.97 -8.43
CA LEU A 47 6.41 15.79 -8.75
C LEU A 47 4.96 16.19 -9.07
N ASP A 48 4.44 15.62 -10.16
CA ASP A 48 3.04 15.73 -10.54
C ASP A 48 2.17 14.90 -9.58
N PRO A 49 1.25 15.53 -8.81
CA PRO A 49 0.40 14.83 -7.86
C PRO A 49 -0.49 13.75 -8.48
N GLU A 50 -1.00 13.97 -9.69
CA GLU A 50 -1.88 13.01 -10.38
C GLU A 50 -1.10 11.76 -10.75
N ARG A 51 0.10 11.93 -11.31
CA ARG A 51 1.01 10.81 -11.61
C ARG A 51 1.46 10.06 -10.36
N LEU A 52 1.66 10.77 -9.24
CA LEU A 52 1.99 10.13 -7.97
C LEU A 52 0.83 9.24 -7.48
N GLU A 53 -0.40 9.73 -7.61
CA GLU A 53 -1.61 8.94 -7.29
C GLU A 53 -1.75 7.71 -8.20
N GLU A 54 -1.54 7.86 -9.51
CA GLU A 54 -1.54 6.73 -10.46
C GLU A 54 -0.46 5.70 -10.14
N GLY A 55 0.75 6.17 -9.78
CA GLY A 55 1.86 5.33 -9.35
C GLY A 55 1.52 4.55 -8.09
N ARG A 56 0.86 5.18 -7.11
CA ARG A 56 0.40 4.53 -5.88
C ARG A 56 -0.64 3.44 -6.15
N LYS A 57 -1.66 3.72 -6.98
CA LYS A 57 -2.66 2.71 -7.38
C LYS A 57 -2.02 1.54 -8.13
N THR A 58 -1.04 1.84 -8.99
CA THR A 58 -0.27 0.81 -9.68
C THR A 58 0.52 -0.07 -8.71
N TYR A 59 1.16 0.55 -7.71
CA TYR A 59 1.85 -0.19 -6.65
C TYR A 59 0.88 -1.12 -5.89
N TYR A 60 -0.31 -0.66 -5.51
CA TYR A 60 -1.31 -1.51 -4.85
C TYR A 60 -1.69 -2.73 -5.69
N ARG A 61 -1.98 -2.52 -6.97
CA ARG A 61 -2.29 -3.63 -7.90
C ARG A 61 -1.14 -4.63 -7.98
N LEU A 62 0.11 -4.16 -8.06
CA LEU A 62 1.29 -5.03 -8.10
C LEU A 62 1.47 -5.83 -6.80
N MET A 63 1.06 -5.27 -5.66
CA MET A 63 1.08 -5.95 -4.37
C MET A 63 -0.12 -6.88 -4.14
N GLY A 64 -1.08 -6.94 -5.07
CA GLY A 64 -2.32 -7.71 -4.92
C GLY A 64 -3.30 -7.09 -3.91
N TRP A 65 -3.25 -5.76 -3.77
CA TRP A 65 -4.12 -4.97 -2.90
C TRP A 65 -5.19 -4.27 -3.74
N ASP A 66 -6.29 -3.86 -3.10
CA ASP A 66 -7.34 -3.09 -3.76
C ASP A 66 -6.95 -1.61 -3.94
N GLU A 67 -7.83 -0.83 -4.57
CA GLU A 67 -7.59 0.60 -4.85
C GLU A 67 -7.52 1.46 -3.57
N ALA A 68 -7.97 0.95 -2.42
CA ALA A 68 -7.80 1.57 -1.09
C ALA A 68 -6.51 1.11 -0.38
N GLY A 69 -5.69 0.30 -1.04
CA GLY A 69 -4.44 -0.23 -0.48
C GLY A 69 -4.67 -1.27 0.62
N VAL A 70 -5.80 -1.99 0.58
CA VAL A 70 -6.10 -3.10 1.47
C VAL A 70 -5.67 -4.42 0.80
N PRO A 71 -4.84 -5.25 1.45
CA PRO A 71 -4.51 -6.58 0.92
C PRO A 71 -5.77 -7.41 0.67
N THR A 72 -5.93 -7.92 -0.55
CA THR A 72 -7.12 -8.72 -0.91
C THR A 72 -7.11 -10.09 -0.23
N LEU A 73 -8.28 -10.70 -0.03
CA LEU A 73 -8.38 -12.06 0.52
C LEU A 73 -7.58 -13.08 -0.30
N SER A 74 -7.57 -12.95 -1.63
CA SER A 74 -6.75 -13.82 -2.50
C SER A 74 -5.26 -13.66 -2.22
N LYS A 75 -4.79 -12.43 -1.97
CA LYS A 75 -3.39 -12.18 -1.61
C LYS A 75 -3.04 -12.74 -0.23
N LEU A 76 -3.95 -12.63 0.74
CA LEU A 76 -3.75 -13.23 2.06
C LEU A 76 -3.64 -14.76 2.01
N ALA A 77 -4.44 -15.39 1.14
CA ALA A 77 -4.36 -16.83 0.90
C ALA A 77 -3.06 -17.25 0.20
N GLU A 78 -2.63 -16.50 -0.82
CA GLU A 78 -1.33 -16.70 -1.48
C GLU A 78 -0.16 -16.64 -0.49
N LEU A 79 -0.28 -15.79 0.54
CA LEU A 79 0.73 -15.58 1.57
C LEU A 79 0.52 -16.45 2.83
N GLU A 80 -0.48 -17.32 2.87
CA GLU A 80 -0.78 -18.21 4.02
C GLU A 80 -1.00 -17.43 5.34
N ILE A 81 -1.68 -16.28 5.27
CA ILE A 81 -1.98 -15.40 6.40
C ILE A 81 -3.46 -14.96 6.41
N GLU A 82 -4.38 -15.80 5.95
CA GLU A 82 -5.82 -15.53 5.90
C GLU A 82 -6.40 -15.14 7.26
N TRP A 83 -5.83 -15.67 8.35
CA TRP A 83 -6.18 -15.32 9.72
C TRP A 83 -6.08 -13.80 10.00
N ALA A 84 -5.25 -13.08 9.25
CA ALA A 84 -5.05 -11.64 9.42
C ALA A 84 -6.23 -10.81 8.89
N ALA A 85 -7.11 -11.37 8.05
CA ALA A 85 -8.29 -10.69 7.52
C ALA A 85 -9.23 -10.16 8.62
N LYS A 86 -9.28 -10.83 9.78
CA LYS A 86 -10.06 -10.39 10.96
C LYS A 86 -9.64 -9.02 11.50
N HIS A 87 -8.44 -8.55 11.16
CA HIS A 87 -7.95 -7.23 11.56
C HIS A 87 -8.34 -6.12 10.59
N LEU A 88 -8.82 -6.47 9.40
CA LEU A 88 -9.33 -5.53 8.39
C LEU A 88 -10.84 -5.30 8.53
N TYR A 89 -11.58 -6.34 8.90
CA TYR A 89 -13.03 -6.32 9.06
C TYR A 89 -13.39 -6.62 10.52
N ARG A 90 -13.19 -5.65 11.41
CA ARG A 90 -13.89 -5.68 12.69
C ARG A 90 -15.35 -5.29 12.41
N ASP A 91 -16.28 -6.05 12.99
CA ASP A 91 -17.74 -5.83 12.98
C ASP A 91 -18.57 -6.59 11.92
N VAL A 92 -18.27 -7.88 11.70
CA VAL A 92 -19.30 -8.83 11.23
C VAL A 92 -19.27 -10.13 12.05
N VAL A 93 -19.42 -10.01 13.38
CA VAL A 93 -20.01 -11.05 14.24
C VAL A 93 -20.80 -10.35 15.34
#